data_AF-A0A1D9QK67-F1
#
_entry.id   AF-A0A1D9QK67-F1
#
_cell.length_a   1.000
_cell.length_b   1.000
_cell.length_c   1.000
_cell.angle_alpha   90.00
_cell.angle_beta   90.00
_cell.angle_gamma   90.00
#
_symmetry.space_group_name_H-M   'P 1'
#
loop_
_entity.id
_entity.type
_entity.pdbx_description
1 polymer ?
#
loop_
_entity_poly.entity_id
_entity_poly.type
_entity_poly.pdbx_seq_one_letter_code
_entity_poly.pdbx_strand_id
1 'polypeptide(L)'
;MRRGGFRGKGKERGKAAVKTGNDWTPEPGRLTIVDLLYPCITSEGACSLFNICLSIFLEQSLNVGRVIVLDEAHKYMNTSAEASTLTNTLLSIVRL
;
A
#
# COMPACT_ATOMS: atom_id res chain seq x y z
N MET A 1 4.44 40.28 53.07
CA MET A 1 3.68 40.31 51.81
C MET A 1 4.05 39.11 50.94
N ARG A 2 3.17 38.11 50.83
CA ARG A 2 3.33 36.96 49.91
C ARG A 2 2.69 37.32 48.56
N ARG A 3 3.45 37.34 47.46
CA ARG A 3 2.90 37.41 46.10
C ARG A 3 2.99 36.01 45.48
N GLY A 4 1.84 35.34 45.38
CA GLY A 4 1.71 34.07 44.69
C GLY A 4 1.74 34.28 43.17
N GLY A 5 2.62 33.56 42.48
CA GLY A 5 2.63 33.49 41.02
C GLY A 5 1.67 32.41 40.53
N PHE A 6 0.63 32.79 39.80
CA PHE A 6 -0.22 31.87 39.06
C PHE A 6 0.51 31.45 37.77
N ARG A 7 0.93 30.18 37.68
CA ARG A 7 1.45 29.57 36.45
C ARG A 7 0.30 28.88 35.73
N GLY A 8 -0.24 29.52 34.69
CA GLY A 8 -1.22 28.89 33.80
C GLY A 8 -0.57 27.73 33.03
N LYS A 9 -1.06 26.50 33.22
CA LYS A 9 -0.68 25.36 32.38
C LYS A 9 -1.32 25.54 31.00
N GLY A 10 -0.51 25.82 29.98
CA GLY A 10 -0.92 25.69 28.59
C GLY A 10 -1.33 24.24 28.31
N LYS A 11 -2.60 24.05 27.96
CA LYS A 11 -3.12 22.74 27.54
C LYS A 11 -2.66 22.49 26.11
N GLU A 12 -1.60 21.70 25.95
CA GLU A 12 -1.18 21.20 24.64
C GLU A 12 -2.36 20.46 24.01
N ARG A 13 -2.86 20.99 22.90
CA ARG A 13 -3.88 20.33 22.09
C ARG A 13 -3.20 19.15 21.41
N GLY A 14 -3.48 17.94 21.90
CA GLY A 14 -3.04 16.70 21.22
C GLY A 14 -3.45 16.77 19.76
N LYS A 15 -2.47 16.70 18.85
CA LYS A 15 -2.72 16.64 17.42
C LYS A 15 -3.60 15.41 17.18
N ALA A 16 -4.82 15.63 16.70
CA ALA A 16 -5.68 14.54 16.26
C ALA A 16 -4.91 13.75 15.19
N ALA A 17 -4.73 12.45 15.40
CA ALA A 17 -4.10 11.58 14.43
C ALA A 17 -4.91 11.65 13.13
N VAL A 18 -4.30 12.20 12.08
CA VAL A 18 -4.87 12.16 10.73
C VAL A 18 -4.98 10.68 10.39
N LYS A 19 -6.20 10.19 10.15
CA LYS A 19 -6.40 8.85 9.61
C LYS A 19 -5.90 8.85 8.17
N THR A 20 -4.63 8.50 7.99
CA THR A 20 -4.09 8.18 6.67
C THR A 20 -4.61 6.82 6.23
N GLY A 21 -4.59 6.54 4.92
CA GLY A 21 -4.92 5.21 4.40
C GLY A 21 -3.95 4.12 4.89
N ASN A 22 -4.02 2.95 4.28
CA ASN A 22 -3.10 1.85 4.61
C ASN A 22 -1.64 2.29 4.45
N ASP A 23 -0.82 2.06 5.48
CA ASP A 23 0.60 2.32 5.43
C ASP A 23 1.31 1.22 4.63
N TRP A 24 2.00 1.61 3.56
CA TRP A 24 2.76 0.70 2.70
C TRP A 24 4.26 0.70 2.99
N THR A 25 4.72 1.42 4.02
CA THR A 25 6.13 1.47 4.43
C THR A 25 6.69 0.06 4.68
N PRO A 26 7.75 -0.38 3.98
CA PRO A 26 8.30 -1.74 4.14
C PRO A 26 8.89 -1.94 5.53
N GLU A 27 8.51 -3.04 6.19
CA GLU A 27 9.03 -3.44 7.50
C GLU A 27 9.45 -4.92 7.45
N PRO A 28 10.59 -5.30 8.05
CA PRO A 28 10.97 -6.71 8.15
C PRO A 28 9.90 -7.56 8.84
N GLY A 29 9.58 -8.72 8.27
CA GLY A 29 8.57 -9.64 8.82
C GLY A 29 7.12 -9.23 8.55
N ARG A 30 6.87 -8.16 7.79
CA ARG A 30 5.51 -7.72 7.42
C ARG A 30 4.99 -8.48 6.20
N LEU A 31 3.82 -9.12 6.35
CA LEU A 31 3.08 -9.76 5.27
C LEU A 31 1.83 -8.93 4.95
N THR A 32 1.74 -8.40 3.73
CA THR A 32 0.55 -7.70 3.23
C THR A 32 -0.19 -8.61 2.27
N ILE A 33 -1.46 -8.92 2.58
CA ILE A 33 -2.35 -9.70 1.73
C ILE A 33 -3.36 -8.74 1.10
N VAL A 34 -3.47 -8.79 -0.22
CA VAL A 34 -4.47 -8.04 -0.98
C VAL A 34 -5.47 -9.05 -1.54
N ASP A 35 -6.67 -9.07 -0.98
CA ASP A 35 -7.75 -9.93 -1.45
C ASP A 35 -8.57 -9.21 -2.53
N LEU A 36 -8.53 -9.74 -3.75
CA LEU A 36 -9.27 -9.26 -4.91
C LEU A 36 -10.35 -10.24 -5.38
N LEU A 37 -10.56 -11.33 -4.64
CA LEU A 37 -11.52 -12.40 -4.95
C LEU A 37 -12.92 -12.02 -4.44
N TYR A 38 -13.43 -10.88 -4.86
CA TYR A 38 -14.79 -10.46 -4.53
C TYR A 38 -15.72 -10.67 -5.73
N PRO A 39 -16.92 -11.27 -5.56
CA PRO A 39 -17.81 -11.62 -6.67
C PRO A 39 -18.30 -10.42 -7.50
N CYS A 40 -18.13 -9.19 -7.03
CA CYS A 40 -18.48 -7.98 -7.79
C CYS A 40 -17.29 -7.28 -8.46
N ILE A 41 -16.07 -7.81 -8.34
CA ILE A 41 -14.89 -7.24 -9.02
C ILE A 41 -14.74 -7.95 -10.37
N THR A 42 -14.77 -7.18 -11.45
CA THR A 42 -14.45 -7.69 -12.79
C THR A 42 -12.96 -8.00 -12.88
N SER A 43 -12.56 -8.89 -13.80
CA SER A 43 -11.14 -9.15 -14.03
C SER A 43 -10.34 -7.87 -14.32
N GLU A 44 -10.91 -6.95 -15.10
CA GLU A 44 -10.28 -5.67 -15.44
C GLU A 44 -10.13 -4.76 -14.22
N GLY A 45 -11.15 -4.74 -13.34
CA GLY A 45 -11.12 -4.01 -12.08
C GLY A 45 -10.06 -4.57 -11.11
N ALA A 46 -9.95 -5.90 -11.03
CA ALA A 46 -8.89 -6.54 -10.25
C ALA A 46 -7.50 -6.23 -10.82
N CYS A 47 -7.31 -6.29 -12.15
CA CYS A 47 -6.04 -5.91 -12.79
C CYS A 47 -5.65 -4.47 -12.48
N SER A 48 -6.61 -3.54 -12.55
CA SER A 48 -6.39 -2.13 -12.24
C SER A 48 -5.99 -1.92 -10.78
N LEU A 49 -6.70 -2.55 -9.84
CA LEU A 49 -6.39 -2.45 -8.42
C LEU A 49 -5.03 -3.08 -8.09
N PHE A 50 -4.71 -4.20 -8.72
CA PHE A 50 -3.39 -4.82 -8.59
C PHE A 50 -2.28 -3.90 -9.11
N ASN A 51 -2.46 -3.26 -10.26
CA ASN A 51 -1.48 -2.29 -10.80
C ASN A 51 -1.23 -1.13 -9.83
N ILE A 52 -2.28 -0.62 -9.20
CA ILE A 52 -2.16 0.43 -8.18
C ILE A 52 -1.38 -0.07 -6.97
N CYS A 53 -1.75 -1.23 -6.41
CA CYS A 53 -1.04 -1.83 -5.28
C CYS A 53 0.43 -2.11 -5.60
N LEU A 54 0.70 -2.61 -6.80
CA LEU A 54 2.03 -2.91 -7.30
C LEU A 54 2.88 -1.63 -7.44
N SER A 55 2.33 -0.54 -8.00
CA SER A 55 3.04 0.74 -8.09
C SER A 55 3.42 1.27 -6.72
N ILE A 56 2.45 1.30 -5.79
CA ILE A 56 2.69 1.75 -4.41
C ILE A 56 3.77 0.90 -3.76
N PHE A 57 3.73 -0.43 -3.94
CA PHE A 57 4.73 -1.34 -3.40
C PHE A 57 6.12 -1.06 -3.97
N LEU A 58 6.25 -0.85 -5.28
CA LEU A 58 7.55 -0.62 -5.93
C LEU A 58 8.18 0.73 -5.61
N GLU A 59 7.36 1.77 -5.45
CA GLU A 59 7.80 3.12 -5.10
C GLU A 59 8.46 3.19 -3.71
N GLN A 60 8.22 2.21 -2.84
CA GLN A 60 8.83 2.20 -1.51
C GLN A 60 10.33 1.86 -1.56
N SER A 61 11.06 2.31 -0.53
CA SER A 61 12.49 2.04 -0.36
C SER A 61 12.84 0.54 -0.39
N LEU A 62 13.96 0.19 -1.03
CA LEU A 62 14.46 -1.18 -1.18
C LEU A 62 15.31 -1.66 0.01
N ASN A 63 15.14 -1.06 1.20
CA ASN A 63 15.97 -1.34 2.38
C ASN A 63 15.71 -2.73 2.99
N VAL A 64 14.64 -3.40 2.57
CA VAL A 64 14.25 -4.74 3.02
C VAL A 64 14.05 -5.61 1.78
N GLY A 65 14.44 -6.88 1.87
CA GLY A 65 14.14 -7.87 0.84
C GLY A 65 12.63 -8.04 0.68
N ARG A 66 12.15 -8.02 -0.56
CA ARG A 66 10.73 -8.01 -0.89
C ARG A 66 10.42 -9.10 -1.89
N VAL A 67 9.31 -9.80 -1.65
CA VAL A 67 8.79 -10.85 -2.53
C VAL A 67 7.35 -10.51 -2.84
N ILE A 68 6.98 -10.61 -4.11
CA ILE A 68 5.61 -10.50 -4.58
C ILE A 68 5.20 -11.89 -5.03
N VAL A 69 4.05 -12.35 -4.55
CA VAL A 69 3.44 -13.61 -4.98
C VAL A 69 2.09 -13.26 -5.57
N LEU A 70 1.85 -13.72 -6.81
CA LEU A 70 0.52 -13.68 -7.41
C LEU A 70 -0.08 -15.08 -7.35
N ASP A 71 -1.22 -15.21 -6.69
CA ASP A 71 -2.04 -16.41 -6.75
C ASP A 71 -3.08 -16.30 -7.87
N GLU A 72 -3.47 -17.42 -8.46
CA GLU A 72 -4.47 -17.49 -9.53
C GLU A 72 -4.21 -16.51 -10.70
N ALA A 73 -2.94 -16.19 -10.98
CA ALA A 73 -2.55 -15.16 -11.94
C ALA A 73 -3.14 -15.37 -13.35
N HIS A 74 -3.42 -16.63 -13.71
CA HIS A 74 -4.05 -17.01 -14.96
C HIS A 74 -5.46 -16.40 -15.16
N LYS A 75 -6.13 -15.98 -14.09
CA LYS A 75 -7.41 -15.23 -14.17
C LYS A 75 -7.22 -13.79 -14.65
N TYR A 76 -6.05 -13.21 -14.38
CA TYR A 76 -5.75 -11.79 -14.57
C TYR A 76 -4.74 -11.53 -15.70
N MET A 77 -3.92 -12.51 -16.06
CA MET A 77 -3.01 -12.48 -17.21
C MET A 77 -3.74 -12.90 -18.50
N ASN A 78 -4.81 -12.18 -18.82
CA ASN A 78 -5.58 -12.37 -20.05
C ASN A 78 -5.22 -11.31 -21.10
N THR A 79 -5.98 -11.22 -22.20
CA THR A 79 -5.71 -10.30 -23.32
C THR A 79 -6.31 -8.90 -23.15
N SER A 80 -6.85 -8.54 -21.98
CA SER A 80 -7.37 -7.19 -21.73
C SER A 80 -6.25 -6.15 -21.71
N ALA A 81 -6.59 -4.88 -21.90
CA ALA A 81 -5.62 -3.79 -21.87
C ALA A 81 -4.94 -3.68 -20.49
N GLU A 82 -5.73 -3.80 -19.42
CA GLU A 82 -5.29 -3.74 -18.03
C GLU A 82 -4.38 -4.92 -17.67
N ALA A 83 -4.72 -6.12 -18.15
CA ALA A 83 -3.91 -7.33 -18.02
C ALA A 83 -2.57 -7.20 -18.75
N SER A 84 -2.56 -6.59 -19.94
CA SER A 84 -1.33 -6.29 -20.68
C SER A 84 -0.44 -5.30 -19.93
N THR A 85 -1.03 -4.21 -19.38
CA THR A 85 -0.29 -3.27 -18.53
C THR A 85 0.30 -3.98 -17.32
N LEU A 86 -0.50 -4.80 -16.62
CA LEU A 86 -0.04 -5.58 -15.48
C LEU A 86 1.16 -6.48 -15.83
N THR A 87 1.05 -7.20 -16.94
CA THR A 87 2.10 -8.11 -17.41
C THR A 87 3.38 -7.34 -17.75
N ASN A 88 3.28 -6.21 -18.45
CA ASN A 88 4.42 -5.37 -18.80
C ASN A 88 5.09 -4.79 -17.55
N THR A 89 4.32 -4.33 -16.56
CA THR A 89 4.83 -3.86 -15.29
C THR A 89 5.58 -4.98 -14.56
N LEU A 90 5.01 -6.19 -14.47
CA LEU A 90 5.69 -7.34 -13.88
C LEU A 90 7.01 -7.67 -14.59
N LEU A 91 7.01 -7.72 -15.92
CA LEU A 91 8.22 -7.97 -16.72
C LEU A 91 9.30 -6.91 -16.52
N SER A 92 8.93 -5.64 -16.31
CA SER A 92 9.90 -4.58 -16.04
C SER A 92 10.59 -4.70 -14.67
N ILE A 93 9.94 -5.35 -13.71
CA ILE A 93 10.45 -5.56 -12.34
C ILE A 93 11.35 -6.77 -12.28
N VAL A 94 11.01 -7.82 -13.03
CA VAL A 94 11.81 -9.03 -13.18
C VAL A 94 13.08 -8.66 -13.96
N ARG A 95 14.07 -8.16 -13.25
CA ARG A 95 15.42 -7.96 -13.78
C ARG A 95 16.12 -9.32 -13.88
N LEU A 96 16.53 -9.68 -15.10
CA LEU A 96 17.57 -10.67 -15.35
C LEU A 96 18.89 -10.22 -14.72
#